data_AF-A0A2R6MEQ4-F1
#
_entry.id   AF-A0A2R6MEQ4-F1
#
_cell.length_a   1.000
_cell.length_b   1.000
_cell.length_c   1.000
_cell.angle_alpha   90.00
_cell.angle_beta   90.00
_cell.angle_gamma   90.00
#
_symmetry.space_group_name_H-M   'P 1'
#
loop_
_entity.id
_entity.type
_entity.pdbx_description
1 polymer ?
#
loop_
_entity_poly.entity_id
_entity_poly.type
_entity_poly.pdbx_seq_one_letter_code
_entity_poly.pdbx_strand_id
1 'polypeptide(L)'
;MDFRVPTAEERLDDDELADQITEMAIEWFWPAVYRGDLEVAVEVEGETKQASIDEYPQYEPFTSCLDDRDDSVSELDEPEDVAQAAISLDVPEKSDGSDGADGQLDLLVRRADTGEYQHRNEVAFVRGAGMVVEYYDRDRVVVGNQDFHAVLLGGRARPWGTDESPQDADTIVEEFLTASEPPQHDEWVRTETLANSYSRGFRTAVEGIKSDVTETLRGLVAPDVDRGTAGPQRLGNRFKIGNESRGGRSDRESPSSQRVSGSTNISFDEVYTHWSFGGEVEPLNDSNEIRAITVSLIRMAEERATSDRLPVQNISSDTAGVSISLPEQKGVQVGRLEPAAGTSKVSFEGVSTEDYRQVETRMKVSVDVAERRDE
;
A
#
# COMPACT_ATOMS: atom_id res chain seq x y z
N MET A 1 39.57 -20.98 13.88
CA MET A 1 38.34 -20.16 13.82
C MET A 1 38.80 -18.75 13.59
N ASP A 2 38.60 -18.27 12.37
CA ASP A 2 39.01 -16.94 11.93
C ASP A 2 37.84 -16.01 12.25
N PHE A 3 38.01 -15.13 13.23
CA PHE A 3 37.01 -14.13 13.56
C PHE A 3 37.03 -13.09 12.43
N ARG A 4 35.95 -13.02 11.63
CA ARG A 4 35.73 -11.88 10.73
C ARG A 4 35.61 -10.64 11.60
N VAL A 5 36.64 -9.79 11.56
CA VAL A 5 36.54 -8.40 11.99
C VAL A 5 35.48 -7.76 11.08
N PRO A 6 34.39 -7.19 11.62
CA PRO A 6 33.47 -6.39 10.81
C PRO A 6 34.30 -5.34 10.08
N THR A 7 34.05 -5.19 8.79
CA THR A 7 34.63 -4.14 7.94
C THR A 7 34.75 -2.85 8.75
N ALA A 8 35.94 -2.27 8.77
CA ALA A 8 36.17 -0.96 9.35
C ALA A 8 35.27 0.04 8.62
N GLU A 9 34.09 0.26 9.15
CA GLU A 9 33.34 1.49 8.93
C GLU A 9 34.31 2.61 9.32
N GLU A 10 34.53 3.57 8.43
CA GLU A 10 35.29 4.76 8.77
C GLU A 10 34.67 5.34 10.04
N ARG A 11 35.47 5.44 11.10
CA ARG A 11 34.99 5.96 12.37
C ARG A 11 34.69 7.43 12.12
N LEU A 12 33.40 7.76 12.05
CA LEU A 12 32.91 9.14 12.03
C LEU A 12 33.60 9.93 13.14
N ASP A 13 33.87 11.20 12.88
CA ASP A 13 34.29 12.07 13.97
C ASP A 13 33.14 12.31 14.96
N ASP A 14 33.48 12.79 16.16
CA ASP A 14 32.53 12.88 17.26
C ASP A 14 31.38 13.84 16.94
N ASP A 15 31.61 14.86 16.11
CA ASP A 15 30.58 15.82 15.67
C ASP A 15 29.63 15.20 14.64
N GLU A 16 30.18 14.51 13.63
CA GLU A 16 29.40 13.78 12.61
C GLU A 16 28.53 12.69 13.26
N LEU A 17 29.08 11.99 14.25
CA LEU A 17 28.32 10.98 15.00
C LEU A 17 27.19 11.62 15.81
N ALA A 18 27.42 12.78 16.42
CA ALA A 18 26.38 13.50 17.15
C ALA A 18 25.26 13.98 16.23
N ASP A 19 25.60 14.50 15.05
CA ASP A 19 24.62 14.88 14.03
C ASP A 19 23.78 13.65 13.62
N GLN A 20 24.45 12.54 13.28
CA GLN A 20 23.76 11.30 12.91
C GLN A 20 22.83 10.79 14.01
N ILE A 21 23.26 10.81 15.29
CA ILE A 21 22.40 10.36 16.40
C ILE A 21 21.17 11.26 16.53
N THR A 22 21.32 12.59 16.44
CA THR A 22 20.19 13.51 16.56
C THR A 22 19.24 13.42 15.36
N GLU A 23 19.76 13.25 14.15
CA GLU A 23 18.97 13.04 12.93
C GLU A 23 18.15 11.75 13.02
N MET A 24 18.79 10.62 13.35
CA MET A 24 18.11 9.32 13.51
C MET A 24 17.08 9.36 14.65
N ALA A 25 17.36 10.10 15.72
CA ALA A 25 16.40 10.29 16.81
C ALA A 25 15.15 11.03 16.33
N ILE A 26 15.26 12.06 15.50
CA ILE A 26 14.09 12.71 14.92
C ILE A 26 13.41 11.83 13.87
N GLU A 27 14.17 11.24 12.95
CA GLU A 27 13.59 10.39 11.89
C GLU A 27 12.66 9.32 12.46
N TRP A 28 13.08 8.64 13.52
CA TRP A 28 12.35 7.49 14.05
C TRP A 28 11.51 7.80 15.29
N PHE A 29 11.75 8.94 15.97
CA PHE A 29 11.05 9.29 17.21
C PHE A 29 10.50 10.71 17.24
N TRP A 30 10.36 11.38 16.10
CA TRP A 30 9.67 12.68 16.03
C TRP A 30 8.30 12.67 16.73
N PRO A 31 7.46 11.61 16.72
CA PRO A 31 6.17 11.67 17.41
C PRO A 31 6.33 11.78 18.93
N ALA A 32 7.27 11.04 19.51
CA ALA A 32 7.58 11.09 20.94
C ALA A 32 8.23 12.42 21.33
N VAL A 33 9.15 12.93 20.51
CA VAL A 33 9.83 14.21 20.73
C VAL A 33 8.84 15.36 20.65
N TYR A 34 8.01 15.39 19.61
CA TYR A 34 6.99 16.41 19.39
C TYR A 34 5.98 16.49 20.53
N ARG A 35 5.54 15.32 21.03
CA ARG A 35 4.60 15.23 22.16
C ARG A 35 5.24 15.48 23.53
N GLY A 36 6.57 15.65 23.59
CA GLY A 36 7.31 15.86 24.84
C GLY A 36 7.46 14.60 25.70
N ASP A 37 7.20 13.41 25.14
CA ASP A 37 7.37 12.12 25.81
C ASP A 37 8.84 11.64 25.78
N LEU A 38 9.65 12.18 24.86
CA LEU A 38 11.07 11.88 24.70
C LEU A 38 11.90 13.15 24.48
N GLU A 39 13.05 13.25 25.14
CA GLU A 39 14.05 14.28 24.88
C GLU A 39 15.39 13.59 24.58
N VAL A 40 16.00 13.91 23.44
CA VAL A 40 17.31 13.38 23.05
C VAL A 40 18.27 14.53 22.84
N ALA A 41 19.40 14.48 23.54
CA ALA A 41 20.49 15.44 23.40
C ALA A 41 21.83 14.72 23.43
N VAL A 42 22.76 15.18 22.61
CA VAL A 42 24.13 14.67 22.51
C VAL A 42 25.09 15.78 22.90
N GLU A 43 26.00 15.51 23.83
CA GLU A 43 27.02 16.46 24.26
C GLU A 43 28.39 16.06 23.67
N VAL A 44 28.97 16.96 22.88
CA VAL A 44 30.30 16.81 22.27
C VAL A 44 31.14 18.04 22.61
N GLU A 45 32.29 17.82 23.24
CA GLU A 45 33.25 18.89 23.63
C GLU A 45 32.64 20.10 24.38
N GLY A 46 31.51 19.92 25.06
CA GLY A 46 30.80 20.97 25.79
C GLY A 46 29.75 21.74 24.97
N GLU A 47 29.53 21.36 23.72
CA GLU A 47 28.39 21.76 22.90
C GLU A 47 27.30 20.69 22.99
N THR A 48 26.04 21.11 23.10
CA THR A 48 24.88 20.20 23.17
C THR A 48 24.07 20.33 21.89
N LYS A 49 23.92 19.23 21.16
CA LYS A 49 23.03 19.11 20.01
C LYS A 49 21.74 18.43 20.46
N GLN A 50 20.60 19.05 20.20
CA GLN A 50 19.29 18.52 20.59
C GLN A 50 18.55 18.00 19.36
N ALA A 51 17.95 16.82 19.48
CA ALA A 51 16.98 16.36 18.53
C ALA A 51 15.69 17.17 18.73
N SER A 52 15.37 18.07 17.80
CA SER A 52 14.09 18.80 17.79
C SER A 52 13.55 18.96 16.36
N ILE A 53 12.24 19.18 16.23
CA ILE A 53 11.62 19.49 14.94
C ILE A 53 12.17 20.80 14.36
N ASP A 54 12.49 21.78 15.21
CA ASP A 54 13.04 23.07 14.78
C ASP A 54 14.41 22.91 14.07
N GLU A 55 15.23 21.96 14.51
CA GLU A 55 16.53 21.67 13.89
C GLU A 55 16.39 20.76 12.64
N TYR A 56 15.28 20.03 12.54
CA TYR A 56 14.97 19.09 11.46
C TYR A 56 13.58 19.36 10.84
N PRO A 57 13.40 20.51 10.15
CA PRO A 57 12.09 20.97 9.68
C PRO A 57 11.46 20.08 8.60
N GLN A 58 12.20 19.13 8.03
CA GLN A 58 11.64 18.16 7.08
C GLN A 58 10.57 17.24 7.69
N TYR A 59 10.49 17.15 9.02
CA TYR A 59 9.47 16.37 9.71
C TYR A 59 8.28 17.21 10.20
N GLU A 60 8.37 18.55 10.10
CA GLU A 60 7.29 19.48 10.42
C GLU A 60 5.97 19.14 9.70
N PRO A 61 5.96 18.76 8.40
CA PRO A 61 4.73 18.36 7.72
C PRO A 61 3.96 17.21 8.39
N PHE A 62 4.66 16.27 9.03
CA PHE A 62 4.02 15.16 9.74
C PHE A 62 3.44 15.60 11.10
N THR A 63 4.08 16.54 11.78
CA THR A 63 3.53 17.11 13.02
C THR A 63 2.31 17.99 12.73
N SER A 64 2.31 18.75 11.62
CA SER A 64 1.15 19.53 11.17
C SER A 64 -0.07 18.62 10.90
N CYS A 65 0.14 17.39 10.40
CA CYS A 65 -0.97 16.43 10.27
C CYS A 65 -1.69 16.17 11.60
N LEU A 66 -0.97 16.16 12.72
CA LEU A 66 -1.53 15.94 14.06
C LEU A 66 -2.21 17.19 14.59
N ASP A 67 -1.61 18.36 14.38
CA ASP A 67 -2.12 19.64 14.88
C ASP A 67 -3.43 20.03 14.22
N ASP A 68 -3.52 19.85 12.90
CA ASP A 68 -4.68 20.26 12.10
C ASP A 68 -5.73 19.14 11.96
N ARG A 69 -5.56 18.04 12.71
CA ARG A 69 -6.45 16.89 12.66
C ARG A 69 -7.91 17.22 12.98
N ASP A 70 -8.13 18.01 14.03
CA ASP A 70 -9.47 18.42 14.48
C ASP A 70 -10.16 19.35 13.46
N ASP A 71 -9.37 20.03 12.62
CA ASP A 71 -9.83 20.90 11.54
C ASP A 71 -9.80 20.19 10.17
N SER A 72 -9.78 18.85 10.17
CA SER A 72 -9.66 18.07 8.94
C SER A 72 -10.79 18.32 7.93
N VAL A 73 -10.41 18.36 6.66
CA VAL A 73 -11.28 18.58 5.50
C VAL A 73 -11.59 17.27 4.78
N SER A 74 -12.67 17.27 3.99
CA SER A 74 -13.06 16.10 3.19
C SER A 74 -12.26 15.93 1.90
N GLU A 75 -11.68 17.02 1.38
CA GLU A 75 -10.96 17.08 0.10
C GLU A 75 -9.70 17.94 0.27
N LEU A 76 -8.60 17.53 -0.37
CA LEU A 76 -7.28 18.18 -0.26
C LEU A 76 -7.09 19.23 -1.38
N ASP A 77 -7.79 20.36 -1.28
CA ASP A 77 -7.91 21.38 -2.33
C ASP A 77 -6.83 22.48 -2.28
N GLU A 78 -6.37 22.84 -1.10
CA GLU A 78 -5.34 23.83 -0.84
C GLU A 78 -4.08 23.16 -0.27
N PRO A 79 -2.87 23.72 -0.48
CA PRO A 79 -1.68 23.29 0.26
C PRO A 79 -1.96 23.35 1.76
N GLU A 80 -1.35 22.44 2.52
CA GLU A 80 -1.51 22.32 3.98
C GLU A 80 -2.88 21.79 4.45
N ASP A 81 -3.87 21.62 3.57
CA ASP A 81 -5.11 20.91 3.92
C ASP A 81 -4.80 19.53 4.49
N VAL A 82 -5.49 19.17 5.57
CA VAL A 82 -5.38 17.85 6.21
C VAL A 82 -6.69 17.11 6.09
N ALA A 83 -6.67 15.89 5.55
CA ALA A 83 -7.81 14.99 5.51
C ALA A 83 -7.58 13.79 6.43
N GLN A 84 -8.64 13.33 7.09
CA GLN A 84 -8.62 12.14 7.94
C GLN A 84 -9.51 11.04 7.35
N ALA A 85 -9.03 9.79 7.39
CA ALA A 85 -9.83 8.61 7.11
C ALA A 85 -9.53 7.48 8.10
N ALA A 86 -10.58 6.79 8.53
CA ALA A 86 -10.45 5.61 9.39
C ALA A 86 -10.32 4.34 8.53
N ILE A 87 -9.38 3.48 8.90
CA ILE A 87 -9.12 2.18 8.28
C ILE A 87 -9.47 1.09 9.29
N SER A 88 -10.39 0.20 8.94
CA SER A 88 -10.79 -0.91 9.81
C SER A 88 -9.67 -1.96 9.92
N LEU A 89 -9.45 -2.48 11.12
CA LEU A 89 -8.50 -3.56 11.38
C LEU A 89 -9.15 -4.62 12.28
N ASP A 90 -9.46 -5.79 11.71
CA ASP A 90 -9.98 -6.94 12.46
C ASP A 90 -8.82 -7.68 13.15
N VAL A 91 -8.70 -7.49 14.47
CA VAL A 91 -7.69 -8.18 15.28
C VAL A 91 -8.28 -9.51 15.74
N PRO A 92 -7.69 -10.66 15.35
CA PRO A 92 -8.19 -11.96 15.75
C PRO A 92 -8.02 -12.22 17.25
N GLU A 93 -8.78 -13.17 17.78
CA GLU A 93 -8.63 -13.67 19.15
C GLU A 93 -7.21 -14.20 19.41
N LYS A 94 -6.75 -14.11 20.65
CA LYS A 94 -5.47 -14.69 21.05
C LYS A 94 -5.55 -16.20 21.21
N SER A 95 -4.41 -16.88 21.07
CA SER A 95 -4.29 -18.33 21.24
C SER A 95 -4.66 -18.81 22.66
N ASP A 96 -4.60 -17.92 23.65
CA ASP A 96 -4.98 -18.20 25.04
C ASP A 96 -6.49 -18.04 25.31
N GLY A 97 -7.27 -17.66 24.30
CA GLY A 97 -8.71 -17.45 24.39
C GLY A 97 -9.13 -16.05 24.82
N SER A 98 -8.19 -15.09 24.89
CA SER A 98 -8.54 -13.66 25.03
C SER A 98 -9.20 -13.15 23.75
N ASP A 99 -10.28 -12.38 23.90
CA ASP A 99 -11.05 -11.84 22.77
C ASP A 99 -10.19 -10.97 21.84
N GLY A 100 -10.51 -11.02 20.54
CA GLY A 100 -9.99 -10.09 19.54
C GLY A 100 -10.68 -8.73 19.62
N ALA A 101 -10.46 -7.87 18.62
CA ALA A 101 -11.13 -6.58 18.54
C ALA A 101 -11.34 -6.12 17.10
N ASP A 102 -12.51 -5.58 16.82
CA ASP A 102 -12.74 -4.71 15.66
C ASP A 102 -12.09 -3.35 15.94
N GLY A 103 -10.83 -3.22 15.55
CA GLY A 103 -10.03 -2.01 15.73
C GLY A 103 -10.10 -1.05 14.54
N GLN A 104 -9.48 0.11 14.71
CA GLN A 104 -9.28 1.08 13.63
C GLN A 104 -7.86 1.64 13.67
N LEU A 105 -7.40 2.10 12.51
CA LEU A 105 -6.22 2.94 12.34
C LEU A 105 -6.71 4.27 11.74
N ASP A 106 -6.13 5.39 12.15
CA ASP A 106 -6.47 6.69 11.59
C ASP A 106 -5.36 7.15 10.63
N LEU A 107 -5.71 7.36 9.37
CA LEU A 107 -4.83 7.91 8.37
C LEU A 107 -5.08 9.42 8.25
N LEU A 108 -4.04 10.20 8.51
CA LEU A 108 -4.00 11.64 8.33
C LEU A 108 -3.16 11.94 7.10
N VAL A 109 -3.67 12.77 6.19
CA VAL A 109 -3.00 13.11 4.93
C VAL A 109 -3.00 14.62 4.80
N ARG A 110 -1.82 15.22 4.79
CA ARG A 110 -1.62 16.64 4.52
C ARG A 110 -1.18 16.84 3.08
N ARG A 111 -1.79 17.79 2.37
CA ARG A 111 -1.31 18.19 1.06
C ARG A 111 -0.01 18.97 1.16
N ALA A 112 1.01 18.56 0.42
CA ALA A 112 2.32 19.19 0.42
C ALA A 112 2.30 20.54 -0.30
N ASP A 113 3.10 21.49 0.19
CA ASP A 113 3.42 22.70 -0.54
C ASP A 113 4.52 22.48 -1.59
N THR A 114 4.56 23.33 -2.61
CA THR A 114 5.56 23.29 -3.68
C THR A 114 7.02 23.44 -3.22
N GLY A 115 7.26 23.97 -2.02
CA GLY A 115 8.59 24.09 -1.40
C GLY A 115 9.07 22.85 -0.63
N GLU A 116 8.18 21.89 -0.38
CA GLU A 116 8.46 20.70 0.43
C GLU A 116 8.91 19.56 -0.49
N TYR A 117 10.14 19.08 -0.34
CA TYR A 117 10.70 18.04 -1.22
C TYR A 117 11.06 16.74 -0.50
N GLN A 118 11.30 16.82 0.80
CA GLN A 118 11.70 15.70 1.66
C GLN A 118 10.48 14.96 2.17
N HIS A 119 10.60 13.63 2.33
CA HIS A 119 9.54 12.74 2.80
C HIS A 119 8.19 12.88 2.08
N ARG A 120 8.23 13.35 0.83
CA ARG A 120 7.02 13.49 0.01
C ARG A 120 6.47 12.14 -0.34
N ASN A 121 5.16 12.07 -0.31
CA ASN A 121 4.35 10.92 -0.66
C ASN A 121 4.66 9.70 0.21
N GLU A 122 5.23 9.92 1.39
CA GLU A 122 5.47 8.89 2.39
C GLU A 122 4.39 8.92 3.46
N VAL A 123 4.10 7.74 4.01
CA VAL A 123 3.22 7.58 5.16
C VAL A 123 4.06 7.10 6.33
N ALA A 124 4.18 7.91 7.38
CA ALA A 124 4.81 7.52 8.63
C ALA A 124 3.85 6.61 9.43
N PHE A 125 4.23 5.36 9.64
CA PHE A 125 3.44 4.40 10.43
C PHE A 125 3.81 4.56 11.89
N VAL A 126 2.86 4.95 12.74
CA VAL A 126 3.12 5.32 14.13
C VAL A 126 2.24 4.51 15.06
N ARG A 127 2.84 4.01 16.16
CA ARG A 127 2.12 3.35 17.26
C ARG A 127 2.43 3.99 18.61
N GLY A 128 1.75 3.50 19.65
CA GLY A 128 1.68 4.11 20.97
C GLY A 128 3.00 4.36 21.71
N ALA A 129 4.09 3.70 21.33
CA ALA A 129 5.41 3.96 21.91
C ALA A 129 6.05 5.28 21.43
N GLY A 130 5.49 5.94 20.41
CA GLY A 130 6.02 7.19 19.88
C GLY A 130 7.17 7.02 18.88
N MET A 131 7.36 5.79 18.42
CA MET A 131 8.28 5.44 17.34
C MET A 131 7.52 5.40 16.00
N VAL A 132 8.16 5.88 14.93
CA VAL A 132 7.80 5.58 13.56
C VAL A 132 8.31 4.18 13.25
N VAL A 133 7.43 3.27 12.86
CA VAL A 133 7.80 1.90 12.51
C VAL A 133 8.36 1.83 11.10
N GLU A 134 7.73 2.52 10.16
CA GLU A 134 8.21 2.61 8.78
C GLU A 134 7.75 3.89 8.08
N TYR A 135 8.51 4.31 7.08
CA TYR A 135 8.10 5.30 6.07
C TYR A 135 7.65 4.56 4.82
N TYR A 136 6.33 4.48 4.62
CA TYR A 136 5.75 3.73 3.52
C TYR A 136 5.61 4.62 2.27
N ASP A 137 6.59 4.54 1.36
CA ASP A 137 6.63 5.31 0.10
C ASP A 137 5.42 5.01 -0.81
N ARG A 138 4.65 6.04 -1.16
CA ARG A 138 3.46 5.99 -2.00
C ARG A 138 3.47 7.06 -3.10
N ASP A 139 4.65 7.47 -3.57
CA ASP A 139 4.82 8.41 -4.69
C ASP A 139 3.95 8.07 -5.92
N ARG A 140 3.80 6.77 -6.20
CA ARG A 140 3.03 6.27 -7.36
C ARG A 140 1.50 6.40 -7.24
N VAL A 141 0.98 6.76 -6.06
CA VAL A 141 -0.46 6.98 -5.82
C VAL A 141 -0.87 8.37 -6.30
N VAL A 142 0.06 9.33 -6.33
CA VAL A 142 -0.21 10.72 -6.69
C VAL A 142 -0.56 10.86 -8.17
N VAL A 143 -1.58 11.68 -8.45
CA VAL A 143 -1.98 12.06 -9.81
C VAL A 143 -1.81 13.57 -9.97
N GLY A 144 -0.77 14.00 -10.70
CA GLY A 144 -0.50 15.42 -10.93
C GLY A 144 0.44 16.02 -9.88
N ASN A 145 0.21 17.28 -9.48
CA ASN A 145 1.00 17.98 -8.45
C ASN A 145 0.25 17.96 -7.09
N GLN A 146 -0.24 16.80 -6.68
CA GLN A 146 -0.93 16.61 -5.40
C GLN A 146 -0.05 15.74 -4.49
N ASP A 147 1.20 16.18 -4.31
CA ASP A 147 2.11 15.56 -3.37
C ASP A 147 1.55 15.71 -1.95
N PHE A 148 1.91 14.80 -1.04
CA PHE A 148 1.39 14.78 0.32
C PHE A 148 2.43 14.33 1.35
N HIS A 149 2.12 14.55 2.62
CA HIS A 149 2.75 13.90 3.77
C HIS A 149 1.65 13.21 4.56
N ALA A 150 1.86 12.00 5.06
CA ALA A 150 0.82 11.28 5.77
C ALA A 150 1.32 10.60 7.03
N VAL A 151 0.43 10.46 8.01
CA VAL A 151 0.68 9.73 9.26
C VAL A 151 -0.42 8.70 9.45
N LEU A 152 -0.04 7.45 9.65
CA LEU A 152 -0.95 6.39 10.03
C LEU A 152 -0.81 6.12 11.53
N LEU A 153 -1.85 6.43 12.29
CA LEU A 153 -1.91 6.26 13.73
C LEU A 153 -2.60 4.95 14.10
N GLY A 154 -1.85 4.05 14.72
CA GLY A 154 -2.33 2.75 15.18
C GLY A 154 -2.21 2.56 16.69
N GLY A 155 -3.02 1.64 17.22
CA GLY A 155 -2.99 1.27 18.62
C GLY A 155 -3.21 2.48 19.54
N ARG A 156 -2.36 2.65 20.56
CA ARG A 156 -2.49 3.76 21.51
C ARG A 156 -2.14 5.13 20.92
N ALA A 157 -1.57 5.18 19.70
CA ALA A 157 -1.35 6.43 19.00
C ALA A 157 -2.58 6.94 18.25
N ARG A 158 -3.59 6.08 18.03
CA ARG A 158 -4.80 6.44 17.28
C ARG A 158 -5.47 7.76 17.73
N PRO A 159 -5.63 8.09 19.02
CA PRO A 159 -6.27 9.34 19.43
C PRO A 159 -5.31 10.55 19.50
N TRP A 160 -4.05 10.45 19.08
CA TRP A 160 -3.13 11.60 19.13
C TRP A 160 -3.60 12.75 18.22
N GLY A 161 -3.40 13.99 18.67
CA GLY A 161 -3.97 15.16 17.99
C GLY A 161 -5.46 15.35 18.24
N THR A 162 -6.02 14.69 19.27
CA THR A 162 -7.41 14.88 19.72
C THR A 162 -7.45 14.99 21.25
N ASP A 163 -8.58 15.42 21.81
CA ASP A 163 -8.85 15.42 23.25
C ASP A 163 -9.19 14.02 23.82
N GLU A 164 -9.15 12.96 23.00
CA GLU A 164 -9.54 11.61 23.40
C GLU A 164 -8.39 10.81 24.04
N SER A 165 -8.75 9.83 24.86
CA SER A 165 -7.81 8.85 25.42
C SER A 165 -7.96 7.49 24.72
N PRO A 166 -6.89 6.68 24.63
CA PRO A 166 -6.95 5.36 24.01
C PRO A 166 -8.01 4.47 24.66
N GLN A 167 -8.82 3.82 23.83
CA GLN A 167 -9.85 2.88 24.24
C GLN A 167 -9.28 1.47 24.43
N ASP A 168 -10.09 0.53 24.94
CA ASP A 168 -9.67 -0.86 25.12
C ASP A 168 -9.29 -1.52 23.79
N ALA A 169 -10.05 -1.23 22.72
CA ALA A 169 -9.73 -1.70 21.36
C ALA A 169 -8.37 -1.18 20.88
N ASP A 170 -8.03 0.07 21.19
CA ASP A 170 -6.72 0.67 20.86
C ASP A 170 -5.57 -0.04 21.57
N THR A 171 -5.81 -0.53 22.80
CA THR A 171 -4.81 -1.33 23.52
C THR A 171 -4.65 -2.73 22.91
N ILE A 172 -5.74 -3.36 22.46
CA ILE A 172 -5.66 -4.66 21.77
C ILE A 172 -4.94 -4.52 20.43
N VAL A 173 -5.24 -3.47 19.66
CA VAL A 173 -4.53 -3.14 18.42
C VAL A 173 -3.05 -2.88 18.68
N GLU A 174 -2.69 -2.11 19.72
CA GLU A 174 -1.29 -1.86 20.10
C GLU A 174 -0.52 -3.17 20.33
N GLU A 175 -1.11 -4.10 21.08
CA GLU A 175 -0.49 -5.40 21.34
C GLU A 175 -0.35 -6.25 20.08
N PHE A 176 -1.31 -6.16 19.15
CA PHE A 176 -1.26 -6.84 17.86
C PHE A 176 -0.17 -6.27 16.94
N LEU A 177 -0.10 -4.94 16.81
CA LEU A 177 0.94 -4.26 16.02
C LEU A 177 2.33 -4.51 16.61
N THR A 178 2.48 -4.44 17.93
CA THR A 178 3.74 -4.77 18.62
C THR A 178 4.17 -6.21 18.34
N ALA A 179 3.24 -7.17 18.35
CA ALA A 179 3.55 -8.56 18.00
C ALA A 179 3.93 -8.72 16.53
N SER A 180 3.50 -7.81 15.65
CA SER A 180 3.77 -7.81 14.21
C SER A 180 5.13 -7.21 13.85
N GLU A 181 5.87 -6.67 14.81
CA GLU A 181 7.17 -6.06 14.59
C GLU A 181 8.31 -7.09 14.70
N PRO A 182 9.22 -7.16 13.72
CA PRO A 182 10.44 -7.93 13.86
C PRO A 182 11.37 -7.27 14.91
N PRO A 183 12.45 -7.94 15.35
CA PRO A 183 13.40 -7.35 16.31
C PRO A 183 13.99 -6.00 15.90
N GLN A 184 14.02 -5.70 14.61
CA GLN A 184 14.47 -4.43 14.03
C GLN A 184 13.46 -3.29 14.19
N HIS A 185 12.18 -3.60 14.44
CA HIS A 185 11.09 -2.64 14.57
C HIS A 185 10.92 -1.70 13.35
N ASP A 186 11.09 -2.24 12.13
CA ASP A 186 11.15 -1.48 10.87
C ASP A 186 9.99 -1.76 9.90
N GLU A 187 9.04 -2.63 10.25
CA GLU A 187 7.83 -2.89 9.49
C GLU A 187 6.78 -3.67 10.31
N TRP A 188 5.51 -3.60 9.90
CA TRP A 188 4.48 -4.52 10.36
C TRP A 188 4.33 -5.71 9.41
N VAL A 189 4.73 -6.88 9.89
CA VAL A 189 4.70 -8.12 9.10
C VAL A 189 4.29 -9.31 9.95
N ARG A 190 4.18 -10.47 9.30
CA ARG A 190 4.07 -11.72 10.02
C ARG A 190 5.38 -12.02 10.76
N THR A 191 5.30 -12.18 12.08
CA THR A 191 6.40 -12.66 12.91
C THR A 191 6.07 -13.99 13.59
N GLU A 192 7.07 -14.61 14.22
CA GLU A 192 6.86 -15.78 15.08
C GLU A 192 6.07 -15.42 16.33
N THR A 193 6.31 -14.24 16.92
CA THR A 193 5.56 -13.73 18.08
C THR A 193 4.07 -13.64 17.74
N LEU A 194 3.74 -13.00 16.61
CA LEU A 194 2.37 -12.86 16.13
C LEU A 194 1.72 -14.23 15.92
N ALA A 195 2.42 -15.15 15.25
CA ALA A 195 1.91 -16.49 14.94
C ALA A 195 1.69 -17.37 16.17
N ASN A 196 2.44 -17.15 17.26
CA ASN A 196 2.28 -17.89 18.51
C ASN A 196 1.18 -17.29 19.40
N SER A 197 1.03 -15.96 19.38
CA SER A 197 0.11 -15.24 20.26
C SER A 197 -1.32 -15.18 19.74
N TYR A 198 -1.55 -15.27 18.43
CA TYR A 198 -2.87 -15.06 17.83
C TYR A 198 -3.43 -16.27 17.06
N SER A 199 -4.76 -16.39 17.10
CA SER A 199 -5.53 -17.37 16.34
C SER A 199 -5.51 -17.05 14.84
N ARG A 200 -6.04 -17.97 14.03
CA ARG A 200 -6.10 -17.83 12.56
C ARG A 200 -6.72 -16.47 12.16
N GLY A 201 -6.16 -15.84 11.13
CA GLY A 201 -6.59 -14.53 10.64
C GLY A 201 -5.52 -13.44 10.78
N PHE A 202 -4.57 -13.60 11.71
CA PHE A 202 -3.53 -12.59 11.99
C PHE A 202 -2.73 -12.17 10.75
N ARG A 203 -2.46 -13.11 9.85
CA ARG A 203 -1.69 -12.85 8.63
C ARG A 203 -2.42 -11.90 7.69
N THR A 204 -3.71 -12.17 7.46
CA THR A 204 -4.54 -11.32 6.59
C THR A 204 -4.71 -9.94 7.20
N ALA A 205 -4.90 -9.86 8.52
CA ALA A 205 -5.02 -8.59 9.22
C ALA A 205 -3.76 -7.73 9.07
N VAL A 206 -2.56 -8.27 9.34
CA VAL A 206 -1.31 -7.49 9.25
C VAL A 206 -0.92 -7.17 7.79
N GLU A 207 -0.99 -8.15 6.88
CA GLU A 207 -0.61 -7.95 5.47
C GLU A 207 -1.63 -7.06 4.72
N GLY A 208 -2.86 -6.95 5.23
CA GLY A 208 -3.93 -6.11 4.68
C GLY A 208 -3.70 -4.60 4.88
N ILE A 209 -3.08 -4.19 5.99
CA ILE A 209 -2.91 -2.79 6.39
C ILE A 209 -2.35 -1.94 5.24
N LYS A 210 -1.23 -2.36 4.64
CA LYS A 210 -0.56 -1.63 3.55
C LYS A 210 -1.47 -1.45 2.32
N SER A 211 -2.29 -2.46 2.02
CA SER A 211 -3.24 -2.41 0.90
C SER A 211 -4.39 -1.45 1.19
N ASP A 212 -4.95 -1.50 2.40
CA ASP A 212 -6.06 -0.66 2.82
C ASP A 212 -5.65 0.81 2.95
N VAL A 213 -4.44 1.08 3.45
CA VAL A 213 -3.83 2.43 3.43
C VAL A 213 -3.69 2.94 2.00
N THR A 214 -3.18 2.12 1.09
CA THR A 214 -3.01 2.53 -0.31
C THR A 214 -4.34 2.84 -0.99
N GLU A 215 -5.39 2.05 -0.72
CA GLU A 215 -6.71 2.29 -1.29
C GLU A 215 -7.36 3.54 -0.70
N THR A 216 -7.21 3.76 0.60
CA THR A 216 -7.72 4.94 1.29
C THR A 216 -7.01 6.21 0.80
N LEU A 217 -5.69 6.18 0.65
CA LEU A 217 -4.90 7.27 0.07
C LEU A 217 -5.35 7.63 -1.34
N ARG A 218 -5.64 6.63 -2.19
CA ARG A 218 -6.18 6.89 -3.54
C ARG A 218 -7.50 7.64 -3.48
N GLY A 219 -8.36 7.34 -2.50
CA GLY A 219 -9.62 8.06 -2.31
C GLY A 219 -9.44 9.51 -1.90
N LEU A 220 -8.42 9.81 -1.08
CA LEU A 220 -8.17 11.15 -0.54
C LEU A 220 -7.35 12.05 -1.48
N VAL A 221 -6.38 11.48 -2.19
CA VAL A 221 -5.39 12.23 -3.00
C VAL A 221 -5.79 12.27 -4.48
N ALA A 222 -6.59 11.32 -4.98
CA ALA A 222 -7.05 11.40 -6.36
C ALA A 222 -8.04 12.55 -6.52
N PRO A 223 -7.90 13.38 -7.56
CA PRO A 223 -8.85 14.46 -7.80
C PRO A 223 -10.23 13.87 -8.04
N ASP A 224 -11.24 14.44 -7.39
CA ASP A 224 -12.64 14.16 -7.68
C ASP A 224 -12.91 14.64 -9.11
N VAL A 225 -12.73 13.74 -10.08
CA VAL A 225 -13.14 14.00 -11.45
C VAL A 225 -14.65 13.94 -11.44
N ASP A 226 -15.25 15.06 -11.09
CA ASP A 226 -16.66 15.32 -11.30
C ASP A 226 -16.92 14.96 -12.77
N ARG A 227 -17.55 13.80 -13.00
CA ARG A 227 -17.91 13.30 -14.34
C ARG A 227 -19.08 14.13 -14.88
N GLY A 228 -18.99 15.45 -14.76
CA GLY A 228 -19.79 16.44 -15.46
C GLY A 228 -19.46 16.38 -16.95
N THR A 229 -20.08 15.43 -17.64
CA THR A 229 -20.72 15.47 -18.97
C THR A 229 -20.18 16.38 -20.11
N ALA A 230 -18.97 16.95 -20.06
CA ALA A 230 -18.50 17.95 -21.03
C ALA A 230 -17.00 17.92 -21.37
N GLY A 231 -16.19 17.05 -20.74
CA GLY A 231 -14.76 16.89 -21.07
C GLY A 231 -14.49 16.19 -22.42
N PRO A 232 -15.09 15.01 -22.69
CA PRO A 232 -14.76 14.24 -23.90
C PRO A 232 -15.22 14.89 -25.21
N GLN A 233 -16.28 15.72 -25.17
CA GLN A 233 -16.84 16.36 -26.36
C GLN A 233 -15.97 17.52 -26.88
N ARG A 234 -15.16 18.15 -26.03
CA ARG A 234 -14.28 19.26 -26.43
C ARG A 234 -12.95 18.80 -27.03
N LEU A 235 -12.50 17.59 -26.69
CA LEU A 235 -11.29 16.98 -27.27
C LEU A 235 -11.58 16.31 -28.62
N GLY A 236 -12.77 15.73 -28.81
CA GLY A 236 -13.19 15.14 -30.08
C GLY A 236 -13.31 16.15 -31.24
N ASN A 237 -13.56 17.43 -30.94
CA ASN A 237 -13.70 18.47 -31.97
C ASN A 237 -12.36 19.04 -32.49
N ARG A 238 -11.21 18.67 -31.89
CA ARG A 238 -9.87 19.11 -32.36
C ARG A 238 -9.05 18.03 -33.07
N PHE A 239 -9.48 16.77 -33.05
CA PHE A 239 -8.86 15.72 -33.86
C PHE A 239 -9.82 15.28 -34.96
N LYS A 240 -9.74 15.92 -36.13
CA LYS A 240 -10.32 15.37 -37.37
C LYS A 240 -9.44 14.23 -37.87
N ILE A 241 -9.56 13.05 -37.26
CA ILE A 241 -9.11 11.81 -37.88
C ILE A 241 -10.29 11.28 -38.69
N GLY A 242 -10.22 11.48 -40.01
CA GLY A 242 -11.20 10.96 -40.94
C GLY A 242 -11.08 9.44 -41.04
N ASN A 243 -12.21 8.75 -40.88
CA ASN A 243 -12.58 7.70 -41.82
C ASN A 243 -14.10 7.62 -41.90
N GLU A 244 -14.60 7.65 -43.13
CA GLU A 244 -16.01 7.68 -43.45
C GLU A 244 -16.60 6.27 -43.36
N SER A 245 -17.74 6.20 -42.67
CA SER A 245 -18.89 5.34 -42.95
C SER A 245 -18.78 3.82 -42.77
N ARG A 246 -19.45 3.33 -41.72
CA ARG A 246 -20.67 2.50 -41.90
C ARG A 246 -21.63 2.74 -40.73
N GLY A 247 -22.75 3.39 -41.05
CA GLY A 247 -23.85 3.62 -40.12
C GLY A 247 -24.53 2.31 -39.73
N GLY A 248 -24.73 2.14 -38.43
CA GLY A 248 -25.64 1.19 -37.83
C GLY A 248 -26.11 1.78 -36.52
N ARG A 249 -27.39 2.18 -36.48
CA ARG A 249 -28.08 2.53 -35.24
C ARG A 249 -27.90 1.40 -34.22
N SER A 250 -27.34 1.71 -33.08
CA SER A 250 -27.75 1.08 -31.83
C SER A 250 -27.67 2.13 -30.74
N ASP A 251 -28.83 2.59 -30.29
CA ASP A 251 -29.01 2.94 -28.89
C ASP A 251 -28.50 1.75 -28.08
N ARG A 252 -27.30 1.89 -27.54
CA ARG A 252 -26.81 1.06 -26.44
C ARG A 252 -26.24 2.04 -25.45
N GLU A 253 -27.04 2.29 -24.41
CA GLU A 253 -26.51 2.55 -23.08
C GLU A 253 -25.29 1.66 -22.87
N SER A 254 -24.13 2.27 -22.63
CA SER A 254 -22.93 1.56 -22.21
C SER A 254 -23.21 0.99 -20.81
N PRO A 255 -23.34 -0.33 -20.64
CA PRO A 255 -23.41 -0.92 -19.31
C PRO A 255 -21.98 -0.97 -18.77
N SER A 256 -21.79 -0.43 -17.58
CA SER A 256 -20.59 -0.59 -16.75
C SER A 256 -20.15 -2.05 -16.70
N SER A 257 -19.00 -2.37 -17.31
CA SER A 257 -18.50 -3.74 -17.48
C SER A 257 -17.52 -4.16 -16.37
N GLN A 258 -17.89 -3.98 -15.11
CA GLN A 258 -17.22 -4.68 -14.01
C GLN A 258 -18.14 -5.86 -13.66
N ARG A 259 -17.76 -7.05 -14.12
CA ARG A 259 -18.52 -8.31 -13.89
C ARG A 259 -17.87 -9.22 -12.86
N VAL A 260 -16.67 -8.84 -12.41
CA VAL A 260 -15.84 -9.57 -11.45
C VAL A 260 -15.25 -8.61 -10.44
N SER A 261 -15.09 -9.09 -9.21
CA SER A 261 -14.34 -8.48 -8.12
C SER A 261 -13.14 -9.37 -7.81
N GLY A 262 -12.13 -8.85 -7.14
CA GLY A 262 -10.94 -9.62 -6.82
C GLY A 262 -9.77 -8.78 -6.35
N SER A 263 -8.86 -9.42 -5.62
CA SER A 263 -7.59 -8.84 -5.19
C SER A 263 -6.44 -9.47 -5.97
N THR A 264 -5.39 -8.69 -6.21
CA THR A 264 -4.19 -9.15 -6.94
C THR A 264 -2.96 -8.58 -6.29
N ASN A 265 -1.93 -9.40 -6.11
CA ASN A 265 -0.61 -8.99 -5.65
C ASN A 265 0.46 -9.43 -6.65
N ILE A 266 1.55 -8.68 -6.67
CA ILE A 266 2.76 -9.02 -7.39
C ILE A 266 3.95 -8.39 -6.65
N SER A 267 4.98 -9.17 -6.41
CA SER A 267 6.22 -8.74 -5.75
C SER A 267 7.42 -9.36 -6.44
N PHE A 268 8.57 -8.72 -6.31
CA PHE A 268 9.83 -9.26 -6.81
C PHE A 268 10.52 -10.08 -5.71
N ASP A 269 10.89 -11.31 -6.02
CA ASP A 269 11.69 -12.16 -5.15
C ASP A 269 13.17 -11.98 -5.50
N GLU A 270 13.93 -11.29 -4.65
CA GLU A 270 15.34 -11.01 -4.90
C GLU A 270 16.24 -12.25 -4.80
N VAL A 271 15.81 -13.28 -4.05
CA VAL A 271 16.59 -14.51 -3.83
C VAL A 271 16.57 -15.37 -5.08
N TYR A 272 15.40 -15.51 -5.70
CA TYR A 272 15.20 -16.32 -6.90
C TYR A 272 15.11 -15.50 -8.19
N THR A 273 15.24 -14.18 -8.08
CA THR A 273 15.27 -13.21 -9.19
C THR A 273 14.05 -13.30 -10.12
N HIS A 274 12.87 -13.57 -9.58
CA HIS A 274 11.63 -13.67 -10.36
C HIS A 274 10.49 -12.87 -9.70
N TRP A 275 9.48 -12.54 -10.48
CA TRP A 275 8.25 -11.96 -9.95
C TRP A 275 7.33 -13.06 -9.44
N SER A 276 6.95 -12.98 -8.17
CA SER A 276 5.92 -13.80 -7.54
C SER A 276 4.60 -13.03 -7.61
N PHE A 277 3.52 -13.70 -8.00
CA PHE A 277 2.22 -13.07 -8.14
C PHE A 277 1.11 -13.99 -7.67
N GLY A 278 0.01 -13.39 -7.24
CA GLY A 278 -1.18 -14.12 -6.84
C GLY A 278 -2.41 -13.26 -6.90
N GLY A 279 -3.56 -13.90 -6.86
CA GLY A 279 -4.81 -13.18 -6.84
C GLY A 279 -6.00 -14.08 -6.65
N GLU A 280 -7.11 -13.41 -6.45
CA GLU A 280 -8.41 -14.02 -6.27
C GLU A 280 -9.41 -13.30 -7.16
N VAL A 281 -10.29 -14.08 -7.80
CA VAL A 281 -11.33 -13.55 -8.67
C VAL A 281 -12.66 -14.20 -8.33
N GLU A 282 -13.69 -13.38 -8.18
CA GLU A 282 -15.07 -13.78 -7.96
C GLU A 282 -16.01 -13.01 -8.91
N PRO A 283 -17.10 -13.61 -9.41
CA PRO A 283 -18.11 -12.89 -10.17
C PRO A 283 -18.89 -11.94 -9.23
N LEU A 284 -19.16 -10.71 -9.70
CA LEU A 284 -19.89 -9.70 -8.92
C LEU A 284 -21.36 -10.07 -8.68
N ASN A 285 -21.92 -10.95 -9.52
CA ASN A 285 -23.30 -11.41 -9.40
C ASN A 285 -23.32 -12.94 -9.42
N ASP A 286 -24.14 -13.55 -8.57
CA ASP A 286 -24.36 -14.99 -8.54
C ASP A 286 -25.01 -15.55 -9.81
N SER A 287 -25.48 -14.72 -10.73
CA SER A 287 -25.95 -15.14 -12.05
C SER A 287 -24.82 -15.33 -13.07
N ASN A 288 -23.58 -14.98 -12.72
CA ASN A 288 -22.42 -15.08 -13.59
C ASN A 288 -21.50 -16.25 -13.19
N GLU A 289 -20.86 -16.85 -14.18
CA GLU A 289 -19.82 -17.88 -14.02
C GLU A 289 -18.51 -17.41 -14.68
N ILE A 290 -17.40 -17.67 -14.01
CA ILE A 290 -16.06 -17.46 -14.58
C ILE A 290 -15.79 -18.59 -15.57
N ARG A 291 -15.40 -18.27 -16.80
CA ARG A 291 -15.06 -19.25 -17.84
C ARG A 291 -13.58 -19.43 -18.04
N ALA A 292 -12.85 -18.33 -18.01
CA ALA A 292 -11.41 -18.35 -18.14
C ALA A 292 -10.79 -17.14 -17.45
N ILE A 293 -9.65 -17.34 -16.82
CA ILE A 293 -8.79 -16.29 -16.29
C ILE A 293 -7.48 -16.35 -17.05
N THR A 294 -7.05 -15.22 -17.60
CA THR A 294 -5.75 -15.07 -18.25
C THR A 294 -4.90 -14.09 -17.46
N VAL A 295 -3.72 -14.55 -17.02
CA VAL A 295 -2.75 -13.77 -16.25
C VAL A 295 -1.55 -13.47 -17.14
N SER A 296 -1.21 -12.19 -17.27
CA SER A 296 -0.06 -11.73 -18.05
C SER A 296 0.76 -10.71 -17.28
N LEU A 297 2.07 -10.74 -17.45
CA LEU A 297 2.99 -9.82 -16.80
C LEU A 297 3.52 -8.80 -17.82
N ILE A 298 3.47 -7.52 -17.47
CA ILE A 298 3.82 -6.41 -18.36
C ILE A 298 4.91 -5.59 -17.67
N ARG A 299 6.09 -5.49 -18.30
CA ARG A 299 7.18 -4.65 -17.82
C ARG A 299 6.89 -3.18 -18.14
N MET A 300 7.07 -2.31 -17.17
CA MET A 300 6.84 -0.88 -17.33
C MET A 300 8.12 -0.20 -17.82
N ALA A 301 7.97 0.84 -18.66
CA ALA A 301 9.05 1.77 -18.99
C ALA A 301 8.67 3.17 -18.51
N GLU A 302 9.66 4.06 -18.43
CA GLU A 302 9.52 5.46 -17.99
C GLU A 302 8.43 6.25 -18.75
N GLU A 303 8.12 5.86 -19.99
CA GLU A 303 6.99 6.38 -20.77
C GLU A 303 5.89 5.29 -20.88
N ARG A 304 4.64 5.63 -20.49
CA ARG A 304 3.52 4.68 -20.35
C ARG A 304 3.32 3.73 -21.56
N ALA A 305 2.92 2.49 -21.21
CA ALA A 305 2.49 1.36 -22.06
C ALA A 305 3.56 0.78 -23.00
N THR A 306 4.33 -0.18 -22.48
CA THR A 306 5.20 -1.02 -23.31
C THR A 306 4.43 -2.23 -23.87
N SER A 307 4.93 -2.80 -24.97
CA SER A 307 4.58 -4.16 -25.39
C SER A 307 5.49 -5.22 -24.77
N ASP A 308 6.38 -4.83 -23.86
CA ASP A 308 7.34 -5.74 -23.23
C ASP A 308 6.62 -6.57 -22.15
N ARG A 309 6.65 -7.89 -22.32
CA ARG A 309 5.93 -8.82 -21.48
C ARG A 309 6.91 -9.83 -20.92
N LEU A 310 6.76 -10.08 -19.62
CA LEU A 310 7.55 -11.08 -18.92
C LEU A 310 6.82 -12.44 -19.00
N PRO A 311 7.47 -13.53 -19.45
CA PRO A 311 6.85 -14.84 -19.49
C PRO A 311 6.45 -15.34 -18.09
N VAL A 312 5.25 -15.91 -18.00
CA VAL A 312 4.84 -16.69 -16.83
C VAL A 312 5.52 -18.05 -16.87
N GLN A 313 6.33 -18.37 -15.88
CA GLN A 313 7.04 -19.64 -15.78
C GLN A 313 6.15 -20.73 -15.19
N ASN A 314 5.40 -20.39 -14.14
CA ASN A 314 4.49 -21.32 -13.47
C ASN A 314 3.25 -20.59 -12.95
N ILE A 315 2.14 -21.30 -12.89
CA ILE A 315 0.90 -20.84 -12.26
C ILE A 315 0.15 -22.05 -11.68
N SER A 316 -0.38 -21.90 -10.48
CA SER A 316 -1.16 -22.89 -9.74
C SER A 316 -2.47 -22.27 -9.21
N SER A 317 -3.40 -23.14 -8.83
CA SER A 317 -4.64 -22.76 -8.17
C SER A 317 -5.00 -23.83 -7.14
N ASP A 318 -5.37 -23.38 -5.94
CA ASP A 318 -5.91 -24.25 -4.88
C ASP A 318 -7.42 -24.51 -5.05
N THR A 319 -8.05 -23.85 -6.03
CA THR A 319 -9.46 -24.02 -6.31
C THR A 319 -9.69 -25.35 -7.01
N ALA A 320 -10.54 -26.20 -6.41
CA ALA A 320 -10.83 -27.52 -6.96
C ALA A 320 -11.50 -27.43 -8.34
N GLY A 321 -11.06 -28.30 -9.27
CA GLY A 321 -11.66 -28.38 -10.61
C GLY A 321 -11.18 -27.30 -11.59
N VAL A 322 -10.09 -26.58 -11.30
CA VAL A 322 -9.49 -25.63 -12.23
C VAL A 322 -8.47 -26.31 -13.14
N SER A 323 -8.69 -26.21 -14.46
CA SER A 323 -7.71 -26.63 -15.46
C SER A 323 -6.71 -25.51 -15.72
N ILE A 324 -5.41 -25.82 -15.71
CA ILE A 324 -4.35 -24.82 -15.81
C ILE A 324 -3.50 -25.09 -17.05
N SER A 325 -3.13 -24.03 -17.77
CA SER A 325 -2.24 -24.10 -18.93
C SER A 325 -1.39 -22.83 -19.07
N LEU A 326 -0.28 -22.94 -19.82
CA LEU A 326 0.64 -21.83 -20.13
C LEU A 326 0.69 -21.56 -21.64
N PRO A 327 -0.40 -21.08 -22.28
CA PRO A 327 -0.41 -20.81 -23.71
C PRO A 327 0.49 -19.62 -24.06
N GLU A 328 0.95 -19.59 -25.31
CA GLU A 328 1.69 -18.45 -25.86
C GLU A 328 0.73 -17.41 -26.46
N GLN A 329 0.85 -16.15 -26.04
CA GLN A 329 0.12 -15.02 -26.62
C GLN A 329 1.09 -13.93 -27.05
N LYS A 330 1.05 -13.56 -28.34
CA LYS A 330 1.97 -12.56 -28.93
C LYS A 330 3.45 -12.88 -28.69
N GLY A 331 3.82 -14.17 -28.70
CA GLY A 331 5.19 -14.63 -28.50
C GLY A 331 5.65 -14.74 -27.03
N VAL A 332 4.74 -14.59 -26.06
CA VAL A 332 5.06 -14.66 -24.63
C VAL A 332 4.11 -15.61 -23.90
N GLN A 333 4.64 -16.45 -23.00
CA GLN A 333 3.84 -17.35 -22.18
C GLN A 333 3.00 -16.58 -21.16
N VAL A 334 1.72 -16.91 -21.10
CA VAL A 334 0.75 -16.34 -20.14
C VAL A 334 0.11 -17.47 -19.33
N GLY A 335 -0.31 -17.18 -18.11
CA GLY A 335 -1.09 -18.13 -17.30
C GLY A 335 -2.54 -18.17 -17.75
N ARG A 336 -3.12 -19.36 -17.94
CA ARG A 336 -4.54 -19.52 -18.26
C ARG A 336 -5.18 -20.56 -17.34
N LEU A 337 -6.21 -20.13 -16.61
CA LEU A 337 -7.02 -20.96 -15.73
C LEU A 337 -8.43 -21.08 -16.28
N GLU A 338 -8.97 -22.30 -16.33
CA GLU A 338 -10.31 -22.63 -16.79
C GLU A 338 -11.03 -23.39 -15.66
N PRO A 339 -11.79 -22.70 -14.80
CA PRO A 339 -12.53 -23.34 -13.71
C PRO A 339 -13.70 -24.18 -14.22
N ALA A 340 -14.13 -25.15 -13.41
CA ALA A 340 -15.34 -25.92 -13.68
C ALA A 340 -16.61 -25.03 -13.62
N ALA A 341 -17.67 -25.46 -14.30
CA ALA A 341 -18.95 -24.76 -14.24
C ALA A 341 -19.45 -24.68 -12.79
N GLY A 342 -19.95 -23.51 -12.38
CA GLY A 342 -20.43 -23.26 -11.02
C GLY A 342 -19.37 -22.85 -10.00
N THR A 343 -18.10 -22.68 -10.40
CA THR A 343 -17.07 -22.12 -9.51
C THR A 343 -17.35 -20.64 -9.22
N SER A 344 -17.58 -20.31 -7.94
CA SER A 344 -17.90 -18.96 -7.47
C SER A 344 -16.67 -18.12 -7.13
N LYS A 345 -15.50 -18.74 -6.99
CA LYS A 345 -14.26 -18.06 -6.60
C LYS A 345 -13.07 -18.86 -7.11
N VAL A 346 -12.08 -18.17 -7.68
CA VAL A 346 -10.85 -18.77 -8.17
C VAL A 346 -9.66 -18.03 -7.58
N SER A 347 -8.87 -18.72 -6.76
CA SER A 347 -7.56 -18.27 -6.31
C SER A 347 -6.46 -18.80 -7.24
N PHE A 348 -5.42 -18.01 -7.47
CA PHE A 348 -4.25 -18.44 -8.22
C PHE A 348 -2.98 -17.80 -7.67
N GLU A 349 -1.86 -18.48 -7.88
CA GLU A 349 -0.52 -18.02 -7.57
C GLU A 349 0.43 -18.44 -8.70
N GLY A 350 1.55 -17.77 -8.84
CA GLY A 350 2.51 -18.12 -9.87
C GLY A 350 3.79 -17.32 -9.79
N VAL A 351 4.73 -17.68 -10.65
CA VAL A 351 6.04 -17.02 -10.77
C VAL A 351 6.37 -16.74 -12.23
N SER A 352 7.08 -15.64 -12.47
CA SER A 352 7.64 -15.32 -13.78
C SER A 352 8.89 -16.14 -14.06
N THR A 353 9.40 -16.08 -15.29
CA THR A 353 10.81 -16.41 -15.54
C THR A 353 11.73 -15.42 -14.83
N GLU A 354 13.00 -15.78 -14.65
CA GLU A 354 14.01 -14.89 -14.06
C GLU A 354 14.06 -13.52 -14.77
N ASP A 355 14.09 -12.44 -14.00
CA ASP A 355 14.15 -11.06 -14.44
C ASP A 355 15.28 -10.28 -13.78
N TYR A 356 16.51 -10.49 -14.27
CA TYR A 356 17.70 -9.77 -13.80
C TYR A 356 17.66 -8.26 -14.03
N ARG A 357 16.72 -7.75 -14.83
CA ARG A 357 16.60 -6.31 -15.09
C ARG A 357 15.84 -5.59 -13.97
N GLN A 358 15.11 -6.33 -13.13
CA GLN A 358 14.29 -5.80 -12.03
C GLN A 358 13.37 -4.66 -12.47
N VAL A 359 12.91 -4.71 -13.72
CA VAL A 359 12.04 -3.68 -14.28
C VAL A 359 10.67 -3.85 -13.65
N GLU A 360 10.09 -2.75 -13.13
CA GLU A 360 8.75 -2.75 -12.54
C GLU A 360 7.79 -3.53 -13.44
N THR A 361 7.20 -4.60 -12.90
CA THR A 361 6.31 -5.48 -13.66
C THR A 361 4.93 -5.45 -13.03
N ARG A 362 3.92 -5.22 -13.89
CA ARG A 362 2.52 -5.24 -13.48
C ARG A 362 1.86 -6.52 -13.93
N MET A 363 1.07 -7.11 -13.04
CA MET A 363 0.18 -8.20 -13.40
C MET A 363 -1.10 -7.64 -14.01
N LYS A 364 -1.48 -8.18 -15.18
CA LYS A 364 -2.77 -7.96 -15.81
C LYS A 364 -3.56 -9.26 -15.82
N VAL A 365 -4.70 -9.23 -15.13
CA VAL A 365 -5.68 -10.31 -15.10
C VAL A 365 -6.81 -9.95 -16.06
N SER A 366 -7.17 -10.87 -16.95
CA SER A 366 -8.30 -10.75 -17.87
C SER A 366 -9.24 -11.91 -17.62
N VAL A 367 -10.50 -11.62 -17.30
CA VAL A 367 -11.49 -12.63 -16.91
C VAL A 367 -12.59 -12.68 -17.96
N ASP A 368 -12.87 -13.88 -18.46
CA ASP A 368 -14.03 -14.16 -19.31
C ASP A 368 -15.17 -14.69 -18.44
N VAL A 369 -16.34 -14.09 -18.58
CA VAL A 369 -17.51 -14.29 -17.71
C VAL A 369 -18.76 -14.48 -18.55
N ALA A 370 -19.58 -15.46 -18.22
CA ALA A 370 -20.86 -15.69 -18.87
C ALA A 370 -22.02 -15.75 -17.87
N GLU A 371 -23.22 -15.44 -18.31
CA GLU A 371 -24.44 -15.69 -17.53
C GLU A 371 -24.69 -17.20 -17.44
N ARG A 372 -24.99 -17.68 -16.22
CA ARG A 372 -25.48 -19.03 -15.98
C ARG A 372 -26.79 -19.20 -16.76
N ARG A 373 -26.84 -20.16 -17.67
CA ARG A 373 -28.11 -20.60 -18.23
C ARG A 373 -28.73 -21.54 -17.21
N ASP A 374 -29.86 -21.14 -16.64
CA ASP A 374 -30.72 -22.06 -15.89
C ASP A 374 -31.10 -23.21 -16.82
N GLU A 375 -30.77 -24.45 -16.42
CA GLU A 375 -31.21 -25.68 -17.07
C GLU A 375 -32.34 -26.32 -16.25
#